data_AF-A0A7M2GGN6-F1
#
_entry.id   AF-A0A7M2GGN6-F1
#
_cell.length_a   1.000
_cell.length_b   1.000
_cell.length_c   1.000
_cell.angle_alpha   90.00
_cell.angle_beta   90.00
_cell.angle_gamma   90.00
#
_symmetry.space_group_name_H-M   'P 1'
#
loop_
_entity.id
_entity.type
_entity.pdbx_description
1 polymer ?
#
loop_
_entity_poly.entity_id
_entity_poly.type
_entity_poly.pdbx_seq_one_letter_code
_entity_poly.pdbx_strand_id
1 'polypeptide(L)'
;MSIFDRALDWLADTLWTGRKVTLHVTADFDRACYVLPLIEKLIADDEDGETYRTALIDWHRAERPPIALYDGEASFCRIDGPLQWAGDRRFPLGGLILSSGVTAHLDPFEANALHDHMKAAIERAIRSWITDYGLRNWPRVPIEFDRQYADRKAKVMIADWAARRGRSRPNAATDAGGTDHA
;
A
#
# COMPACT_ATOMS: atom_id res chain seq x y z
N MET A 1 -2.80 -18.52 9.48
CA MET A 1 -3.16 -18.36 8.05
C MET A 1 -2.49 -19.48 7.30
N SER A 2 -3.26 -20.33 6.63
CA SER A 2 -2.85 -21.68 6.24
C SER A 2 -2.15 -21.69 4.89
N ILE A 3 -1.10 -22.51 4.75
CA ILE A 3 -0.30 -22.71 3.52
C ILE A 3 -1.19 -23.22 2.37
N PHE A 4 -2.34 -23.81 2.71
CA PHE A 4 -3.33 -24.33 1.77
C PHE A 4 -4.08 -23.23 1.00
N ASP A 5 -4.29 -22.04 1.58
CA ASP A 5 -4.99 -20.93 0.89
C ASP A 5 -4.12 -20.38 -0.26
N ARG A 6 -2.80 -20.29 -0.02
CA ARG A 6 -1.82 -19.79 -1.01
C ARG A 6 -1.61 -20.75 -2.20
N ALA A 7 -1.75 -22.05 -1.97
CA ALA A 7 -1.65 -23.07 -3.02
C ALA A 7 -2.91 -23.11 -3.90
N LEU A 8 -4.08 -22.82 -3.33
CA LEU A 8 -5.34 -22.69 -4.05
C LEU A 8 -5.39 -21.41 -4.89
N ASP A 9 -4.92 -20.28 -4.38
CA ASP A 9 -4.79 -19.04 -5.15
C ASP A 9 -3.85 -19.20 -6.35
N TRP A 10 -2.70 -19.90 -6.18
CA TRP A 10 -1.78 -20.19 -7.27
C TRP A 10 -2.37 -21.14 -8.34
N LEU A 11 -3.17 -22.13 -7.92
CA LEU A 11 -3.87 -23.04 -8.83
C LEU A 11 -5.03 -22.35 -9.57
N ALA A 12 -5.72 -21.43 -8.91
CA ALA A 12 -6.76 -20.60 -9.53
C ALA A 12 -6.14 -19.62 -10.55
N ASP A 13 -5.02 -18.98 -10.21
CA ASP A 13 -4.27 -18.12 -11.11
C ASP A 13 -3.83 -18.87 -12.37
N THR A 14 -3.27 -20.07 -12.22
CA THR A 14 -2.78 -20.88 -13.37
C THR A 14 -3.88 -21.42 -14.28
N LEU A 15 -5.09 -21.63 -13.76
CA LEU A 15 -6.25 -22.06 -14.57
C LEU A 15 -6.96 -20.88 -15.26
N TRP A 16 -6.78 -19.64 -14.77
CA TRP A 16 -7.45 -18.45 -15.29
C TRP A 16 -6.53 -17.50 -16.08
N THR A 17 -5.21 -17.71 -16.03
CA THR A 17 -4.23 -16.98 -16.84
C THR A 17 -4.58 -17.03 -18.32
N GLY A 18 -4.89 -15.86 -18.90
CA GLY A 18 -5.10 -15.66 -20.34
C GLY A 18 -6.55 -15.53 -20.83
N ARG A 19 -7.56 -15.73 -19.97
CA ARG A 19 -8.96 -15.56 -20.38
C ARG A 19 -9.33 -14.07 -20.41
N LYS A 20 -9.39 -13.50 -21.61
CA LYS A 20 -9.88 -12.13 -21.80
C LYS A 20 -11.39 -12.07 -21.61
N VAL A 21 -11.85 -11.14 -20.78
CA VAL A 21 -13.26 -10.82 -20.57
C VAL A 21 -13.51 -9.39 -21.03
N THR A 22 -14.68 -9.14 -21.63
CA THR A 22 -15.07 -7.78 -22.02
C THR A 22 -15.99 -7.21 -20.95
N LEU A 23 -15.58 -6.10 -20.33
CA LEU A 23 -16.39 -5.37 -19.35
C LEU A 23 -17.15 -4.24 -20.06
N HIS A 24 -18.44 -4.13 -19.78
CA HIS A 24 -19.28 -3.03 -20.27
C HIS A 24 -19.74 -2.21 -19.07
N VAL A 25 -19.45 -0.90 -19.09
CA VAL A 25 -19.87 0.06 -18.05
C VAL A 25 -20.56 1.23 -18.74
N THR A 26 -21.73 1.61 -18.23
CA THR A 26 -22.45 2.81 -18.69
C THR A 26 -22.29 3.90 -17.64
N ALA A 27 -21.84 5.07 -18.06
CA ALA A 27 -21.69 6.24 -17.20
C ALA A 27 -22.01 7.52 -17.99
N ASP A 28 -22.43 8.56 -17.27
CA ASP A 28 -22.54 9.91 -17.83
C ASP A 28 -21.17 10.38 -18.34
N PHE A 29 -21.17 11.18 -19.41
CA PHE A 29 -19.94 11.63 -20.08
C PHE A 29 -18.91 12.19 -19.09
N ASP A 30 -19.32 13.11 -18.21
CA ASP A 30 -18.42 13.71 -17.24
C ASP A 30 -17.80 12.67 -16.31
N ARG A 31 -18.58 11.71 -15.80
CA ARG A 31 -18.07 10.62 -14.94
C ARG A 31 -17.13 9.70 -15.72
N ALA A 32 -17.44 9.41 -16.99
CA ALA A 32 -16.60 8.58 -17.83
C ALA A 32 -15.22 9.23 -18.06
N CYS A 33 -15.16 10.54 -18.28
CA CYS A 33 -13.89 11.26 -18.42
C CYS A 33 -12.99 11.15 -17.18
N TYR A 34 -13.58 11.08 -15.98
CA TYR A 34 -12.82 10.91 -14.73
C TYR A 34 -12.44 9.46 -14.45
N VAL A 35 -13.33 8.51 -14.73
CA VAL A 35 -13.18 7.11 -14.30
C VAL A 35 -12.41 6.27 -15.30
N LEU A 36 -12.53 6.53 -16.61
CA LEU A 36 -11.90 5.72 -17.65
C LEU A 36 -10.38 5.60 -17.49
N PRO A 37 -9.61 6.69 -17.25
CA PRO A 37 -8.16 6.57 -17.05
C PRO A 37 -7.78 5.79 -15.78
N LEU A 38 -8.65 5.76 -14.77
CA LEU A 38 -8.43 4.96 -13.55
C LEU A 38 -8.67 3.48 -13.82
N ILE A 39 -9.74 3.14 -14.57
CA ILE A 39 -9.99 1.77 -15.00
C ILE A 39 -8.83 1.26 -15.85
N GLU A 40 -8.35 2.04 -16.82
CA GLU A 40 -7.20 1.68 -17.66
C GLU A 40 -5.96 1.35 -16.84
N LYS A 41 -5.66 2.14 -15.80
CA LYS A 41 -4.57 1.83 -14.86
C LYS A 41 -4.82 0.55 -14.06
N LEU A 42 -6.05 0.30 -13.63
CA LEU A 42 -6.40 -0.87 -12.83
C LEU A 42 -6.38 -2.18 -13.60
N ILE A 43 -6.68 -2.15 -14.91
CA ILE A 43 -6.69 -3.35 -15.76
C ILE A 43 -5.36 -3.60 -16.45
N ALA A 44 -4.40 -2.66 -16.36
CA ALA A 44 -3.07 -2.83 -16.90
C ALA A 44 -2.42 -4.12 -16.35
N ASP A 45 -1.88 -4.93 -17.25
CA ASP A 45 -1.24 -6.20 -16.93
C ASP A 45 0.28 -5.98 -16.77
N ASP A 46 0.63 -5.13 -15.81
CA ASP A 46 2.01 -4.79 -15.45
C ASP A 46 2.16 -4.56 -13.94
N GLU A 47 3.40 -4.29 -13.51
CA GLU A 47 3.74 -4.04 -12.09
C GLU A 47 2.93 -2.85 -11.51
N ASP A 48 2.62 -1.85 -12.33
CA ASP A 48 1.85 -0.68 -11.91
C ASP A 48 0.38 -1.05 -11.68
N GLY A 49 -0.23 -1.74 -12.64
CA GLY A 49 -1.62 -2.19 -12.53
C GLY A 49 -1.83 -3.12 -11.34
N GLU A 50 -0.88 -4.02 -11.08
CA GLU A 50 -0.90 -4.86 -9.88
C GLU A 50 -0.79 -4.03 -8.59
N THR A 51 0.08 -3.02 -8.59
CA THR A 51 0.20 -2.09 -7.47
C THR A 51 -1.09 -1.31 -7.23
N TYR A 52 -1.76 -0.83 -8.28
CA TYR A 52 -3.05 -0.13 -8.16
C TYR A 52 -4.15 -1.04 -7.61
N ARG A 53 -4.25 -2.29 -8.09
CA ARG A 53 -5.23 -3.26 -7.59
C ARG A 53 -4.98 -3.60 -6.12
N THR A 54 -3.71 -3.82 -5.75
CA THR A 54 -3.32 -4.06 -4.36
C THR A 54 -3.66 -2.87 -3.47
N ALA A 55 -3.36 -1.64 -3.91
CA ALA A 55 -3.64 -0.43 -3.14
C ALA A 55 -5.15 -0.18 -2.90
N LEU A 56 -6.02 -0.70 -3.78
CA LEU A 56 -7.48 -0.56 -3.66
C LEU A 56 -8.16 -1.78 -3.05
N ILE A 57 -7.43 -2.81 -2.64
CA ILE A 57 -8.03 -4.05 -2.14
C ILE A 57 -8.91 -3.80 -0.90
N ASP A 58 -8.49 -2.88 -0.03
CA ASP A 58 -9.25 -2.53 1.18
C ASP A 58 -10.48 -1.68 0.87
N TRP A 59 -10.46 -0.93 -0.25
CA TRP A 59 -11.65 -0.24 -0.74
C TRP A 59 -12.66 -1.23 -1.27
N HIS A 60 -12.20 -2.25 -2.01
CA HIS A 60 -13.05 -3.31 -2.52
C HIS A 60 -13.72 -4.14 -1.41
N ARG A 61 -12.98 -4.42 -0.33
CA ARG A 61 -13.47 -5.20 0.82
C ARG A 61 -14.34 -4.41 1.79
N ALA A 62 -14.34 -3.09 1.72
CA ALA A 62 -15.08 -2.25 2.66
C ALA A 62 -16.58 -2.21 2.32
N GLU A 63 -17.44 -2.39 3.33
CA GLU A 63 -18.88 -2.18 3.17
C GLU A 63 -19.24 -0.70 2.95
N ARG A 64 -18.45 0.21 3.52
CA ARG A 64 -18.56 1.66 3.37
C ARG A 64 -17.32 2.20 2.66
N PRO A 65 -17.45 3.20 1.77
CA PRO A 65 -16.30 3.74 1.05
C PRO A 65 -15.29 4.33 2.02
N PRO A 66 -14.04 3.83 2.04
CA PRO A 66 -13.01 4.38 2.92
C PRO A 66 -12.62 5.79 2.50
N ILE A 67 -12.46 6.70 3.45
CA ILE A 67 -11.91 8.04 3.20
C ILE A 67 -10.44 8.15 3.63
N ALA A 68 -9.98 7.24 4.49
CA ALA A 68 -8.59 7.11 4.89
C ALA A 68 -8.28 5.67 5.32
N LEU A 69 -7.10 5.20 4.96
CA LEU A 69 -6.50 3.94 5.39
C LEU A 69 -5.19 4.27 6.08
N TYR A 70 -4.93 3.63 7.21
CA TYR A 70 -3.68 3.78 7.96
C TYR A 70 -3.13 2.40 8.32
N ASP A 71 -2.00 2.09 7.71
CA ASP A 71 -1.27 0.84 7.93
C ASP A 71 -0.09 1.08 8.87
N GLY A 72 -0.07 0.32 9.96
CA GLY A 72 1.12 0.03 10.75
C GLY A 72 1.70 -1.34 10.35
N GLU A 73 2.79 -1.73 11.01
CA GLU A 73 3.44 -3.02 10.73
C GLU A 73 2.54 -4.24 11.03
N ALA A 74 1.74 -4.16 12.11
CA ALA A 74 0.87 -5.24 12.56
C ALA A 74 -0.55 -4.77 12.92
N SER A 75 -0.86 -3.49 12.69
CA SER A 75 -2.12 -2.87 13.03
C SER A 75 -2.62 -2.07 11.84
N PHE A 76 -3.93 -1.99 11.72
CA PHE A 76 -4.61 -1.32 10.63
C PHE A 76 -5.76 -0.51 11.21
N CYS A 77 -5.99 0.68 10.67
CA CYS A 77 -7.28 1.33 10.87
C CYS A 77 -7.78 2.04 9.62
N ARG A 78 -9.09 2.10 9.50
CA ARG A 78 -9.81 2.67 8.38
C ARG A 78 -10.88 3.62 8.87
N ILE A 79 -11.03 4.74 8.18
CA ILE A 79 -12.08 5.72 8.41
C ILE A 79 -13.08 5.62 7.28
N ASP A 80 -14.35 5.42 7.62
CA ASP A 80 -15.42 5.11 6.67
C ASP A 80 -16.27 6.34 6.38
N GLY A 81 -16.46 6.63 5.09
CA GLY A 81 -17.36 7.66 4.60
C GLY A 81 -18.72 7.11 4.15
N PRO A 82 -19.48 7.90 3.37
CA PRO A 82 -19.22 9.31 3.02
C PRO A 82 -19.26 10.26 4.22
N LEU A 83 -18.51 11.35 4.16
CA LEU A 83 -18.54 12.41 5.18
C LEU A 83 -19.94 13.06 5.27
N GLN A 84 -20.47 13.18 6.49
CA GLN A 84 -21.76 13.82 6.77
C GLN A 84 -21.56 15.17 7.45
N TRP A 85 -22.34 16.17 7.02
CA TRP A 85 -22.37 17.47 7.69
C TRP A 85 -23.19 17.41 8.99
N ALA A 86 -22.63 17.96 10.05
CA ALA A 86 -23.33 18.26 11.30
C ALA A 86 -22.92 19.67 11.74
N GLY A 87 -23.80 20.65 11.50
CA GLY A 87 -23.47 22.07 11.64
C GLY A 87 -22.39 22.49 10.65
N ASP A 88 -21.31 23.07 11.16
CA ASP A 88 -20.15 23.54 10.40
C ASP A 88 -19.03 22.49 10.27
N ARG A 89 -19.24 21.28 10.80
CA ARG A 89 -18.25 20.20 10.79
C ARG A 89 -18.71 19.00 9.96
N ARG A 90 -17.75 18.30 9.37
CA ARG A 90 -17.96 17.01 8.69
C ARG A 90 -17.47 15.87 9.56
N PHE A 91 -18.25 14.80 9.63
CA PHE A 91 -17.91 13.58 10.36
C PHE A 91 -17.90 12.38 9.41
N PRO A 92 -16.99 11.40 9.62
CA PRO A 92 -17.10 10.10 9.00
C PRO A 92 -18.35 9.37 9.51
N LEU A 93 -18.79 8.34 8.81
CA LEU A 93 -19.90 7.50 9.26
C LEU A 93 -19.47 6.42 10.26
N GLY A 94 -18.18 6.21 10.42
CA GLY A 94 -17.59 5.28 11.38
C GLY A 94 -16.16 4.93 10.99
N GLY A 95 -15.68 3.82 11.53
CA GLY A 95 -14.37 3.28 11.18
C GLY A 95 -14.17 1.87 11.70
N LEU A 96 -12.98 1.34 11.43
CA LEU A 96 -12.56 0.02 11.86
C LEU A 96 -11.11 0.06 12.34
N ILE A 97 -10.83 -0.55 13.49
CA ILE A 97 -9.47 -0.85 13.96
C ILE A 97 -9.30 -2.36 13.96
N LEU A 98 -8.20 -2.82 13.37
CA LEU A 98 -7.71 -4.19 13.44
C LEU A 98 -6.30 -4.20 14.03
N SER A 99 -6.10 -4.98 15.07
CA SER A 99 -4.77 -5.23 15.65
C SER A 99 -4.76 -6.61 16.31
N SER A 100 -3.60 -7.06 16.78
CA SER A 100 -3.50 -8.33 17.51
C SER A 100 -4.44 -8.34 18.71
N GLY A 101 -5.46 -9.21 18.66
CA GLY A 101 -6.49 -9.34 19.70
C GLY A 101 -7.54 -8.23 19.73
N VAL A 102 -7.56 -7.31 18.76
CA VAL A 102 -8.51 -6.19 18.72
C VAL A 102 -9.16 -6.08 17.35
N THR A 103 -10.49 -6.17 17.34
CA THR A 103 -11.34 -5.77 16.21
C THR A 103 -12.41 -4.85 16.77
N ALA A 104 -12.39 -3.58 16.37
CA ALA A 104 -13.32 -2.57 16.89
C ALA A 104 -13.92 -1.75 15.75
N HIS A 105 -15.24 -1.75 15.67
CA HIS A 105 -15.98 -0.77 14.88
C HIS A 105 -16.14 0.51 15.69
N LEU A 106 -15.91 1.64 15.04
CA LEU A 106 -15.98 2.96 15.65
C LEU A 106 -17.24 3.68 15.21
N ASP A 107 -17.83 4.42 16.13
CA ASP A 107 -18.89 5.37 15.80
C ASP A 107 -18.33 6.61 15.05
N PRO A 108 -19.20 7.49 14.49
CA PRO A 108 -18.77 8.70 13.80
C PRO A 108 -17.80 9.61 14.58
N PHE A 109 -17.99 9.75 15.89
CA PHE A 109 -17.20 10.66 16.74
C PHE A 109 -15.86 10.04 17.09
N GLU A 110 -15.84 8.76 17.45
CA GLU A 110 -14.63 7.99 17.69
C GLU A 110 -13.76 7.91 16.43
N ALA A 111 -14.38 7.62 15.28
CA ALA A 111 -13.68 7.59 14.00
C ALA A 111 -13.12 8.96 13.61
N ASN A 112 -13.87 10.04 13.87
CA ASN A 112 -13.33 11.39 13.64
C ASN A 112 -12.14 11.69 14.55
N ALA A 113 -12.24 11.37 15.85
CA ALA A 113 -11.15 11.59 16.79
C ALA A 113 -9.90 10.78 16.41
N LEU A 114 -10.07 9.52 15.99
CA LEU A 114 -8.98 8.70 15.46
C LEU A 114 -8.38 9.31 14.19
N HIS A 115 -9.21 9.76 13.25
CA HIS A 115 -8.76 10.40 12.01
C HIS A 115 -7.88 11.63 12.29
N ASP A 116 -8.33 12.50 13.18
CA ASP A 116 -7.58 13.70 13.61
C ASP A 116 -6.26 13.30 14.29
N HIS A 117 -6.29 12.27 15.15
CA HIS A 117 -5.09 11.74 15.81
C HIS A 117 -4.06 11.22 14.81
N MET A 118 -4.49 10.41 13.85
CA MET A 118 -3.61 9.82 12.83
C MET A 118 -3.00 10.88 11.93
N LYS A 119 -3.79 11.86 11.47
CA LYS A 119 -3.27 12.99 10.68
C LYS A 119 -2.22 13.79 11.44
N ALA A 120 -2.46 14.07 12.72
CA ALA A 120 -1.50 14.77 13.56
C ALA A 120 -0.21 13.95 13.78
N ALA A 121 -0.32 12.64 13.93
CA ALA A 121 0.83 11.75 14.06
C ALA A 121 1.68 11.71 12.78
N ILE A 122 1.04 11.56 11.62
CA ILE A 122 1.70 11.56 10.30
C ILE A 122 2.40 12.91 10.05
N GLU A 123 1.73 14.03 10.32
CA GLU A 123 2.31 15.37 10.15
C GLU A 123 3.57 15.54 11.01
N ARG A 124 3.53 15.09 12.27
CA ARG A 124 4.71 15.15 13.16
C ARG A 124 5.85 14.30 12.62
N ALA A 125 5.57 13.08 12.17
CA ALA A 125 6.58 12.18 11.62
C ALA A 125 7.25 12.78 10.36
N ILE A 126 6.44 13.32 9.44
CA ILE A 126 6.94 13.97 8.22
C ILE A 126 7.81 15.19 8.57
N ARG A 127 7.37 16.04 9.50
CA ARG A 127 8.15 17.23 9.92
C ARG A 127 9.47 16.86 10.59
N SER A 128 9.49 15.82 11.41
CA SER A 128 10.73 15.31 12.01
C SER A 128 11.67 14.86 10.90
N TRP A 129 11.21 14.01 9.99
CA TRP A 129 12.02 13.51 8.88
C TRP A 129 12.62 14.63 8.01
N ILE A 130 11.81 15.64 7.66
CA ILE A 130 12.27 16.83 6.92
C ILE A 130 13.41 17.54 7.66
N THR A 131 13.33 17.61 8.99
CA THR A 131 14.31 18.29 9.84
C THR A 131 15.57 17.46 10.00
N ASP A 132 15.42 16.20 10.38
CA ASP A 132 16.52 15.27 10.69
C ASP A 132 17.44 15.03 9.49
N TYR A 133 16.87 15.02 8.28
CA TYR A 133 17.61 14.85 7.03
C TYR A 133 17.89 16.16 6.29
N GLY A 134 17.58 17.31 6.91
CA GLY A 134 17.85 18.63 6.34
C GLY A 134 17.23 18.85 4.96
N LEU A 135 16.06 18.25 4.68
CA LEU A 135 15.44 18.26 3.35
C LEU A 135 15.08 19.68 2.88
N ARG A 136 14.94 20.63 3.80
CA ARG A 136 14.74 22.06 3.48
C ARG A 136 15.94 22.69 2.74
N ASN A 137 17.12 22.09 2.86
CA ASN A 137 18.33 22.54 2.20
C ASN A 137 18.50 21.92 0.80
N TRP A 138 17.64 20.97 0.43
CA TRP A 138 17.72 20.34 -0.88
C TRP A 138 17.22 21.29 -1.97
N PRO A 139 17.77 21.20 -3.20
CA PRO A 139 17.20 21.92 -4.34
C PRO A 139 15.72 21.58 -4.52
N ARG A 140 14.90 22.59 -4.79
CA ARG A 140 13.50 22.37 -5.12
C ARG A 140 13.42 21.65 -6.46
N VAL A 141 12.64 20.56 -6.50
CA VAL A 141 12.36 19.80 -7.72
C VAL A 141 10.89 19.97 -8.10
N PRO A 142 10.54 19.91 -9.40
CA PRO A 142 9.15 19.87 -9.83
C PRO A 142 8.41 18.65 -9.25
N ILE A 143 7.08 18.75 -9.16
CA ILE A 143 6.24 17.62 -8.72
C ILE A 143 6.21 16.54 -9.82
N GLU A 144 6.14 16.96 -11.07
CA GLU A 144 6.26 16.10 -12.22
C GLU A 144 7.71 15.67 -12.43
N PHE A 145 7.92 14.40 -12.75
CA PHE A 145 9.24 13.86 -13.05
C PHE A 145 9.18 12.87 -14.21
N ASP A 146 10.30 12.72 -14.93
CA ASP A 146 10.44 11.68 -15.94
C ASP A 146 10.49 10.31 -15.26
N ARG A 147 9.34 9.64 -15.27
CA ARG A 147 9.15 8.33 -14.65
C ARG A 147 10.07 7.27 -15.24
N GLN A 148 10.24 7.26 -16.56
CA GLN A 148 11.05 6.23 -17.23
C GLN A 148 12.51 6.32 -16.80
N TYR A 149 13.04 7.53 -16.69
CA TYR A 149 14.39 7.76 -16.20
C TYR A 149 14.51 7.47 -14.69
N ALA A 150 13.59 8.00 -13.88
CA ALA A 150 13.62 7.86 -12.43
C ALA A 150 13.48 6.41 -11.97
N ASP A 151 12.55 5.64 -12.56
CA ASP A 151 12.31 4.24 -12.22
C ASP A 151 13.52 3.37 -12.55
N ARG A 152 14.15 3.61 -13.71
CA ARG A 152 15.38 2.90 -14.10
C ARG A 152 16.49 3.16 -13.10
N LYS A 153 16.69 4.43 -12.72
CA LYS A 153 17.69 4.81 -11.72
C LYS A 153 17.40 4.15 -10.37
N ALA A 154 16.15 4.15 -9.93
CA ALA A 154 15.73 3.50 -8.68
C ALA A 154 15.99 1.98 -8.71
N LYS A 155 15.61 1.29 -9.79
CA LYS A 155 15.85 -0.15 -9.96
C LYS A 155 17.34 -0.50 -9.89
N VAL A 156 18.22 0.32 -10.49
CA VAL A 156 19.69 0.16 -10.37
C VAL A 156 20.15 0.32 -8.92
N MET A 157 19.69 1.36 -8.22
CA MET A 157 20.06 1.60 -6.81
C MET A 157 19.62 0.44 -5.90
N ILE A 158 18.43 -0.11 -6.12
CA ILE A 158 17.91 -1.26 -5.38
C ILE A 158 18.76 -2.51 -5.65
N ALA A 159 19.09 -2.77 -6.91
CA ALA A 159 19.94 -3.90 -7.29
C ALA A 159 21.35 -3.80 -6.66
N ASP A 160 21.94 -2.61 -6.66
CA ASP A 160 23.24 -2.35 -6.03
C ASP A 160 23.19 -2.58 -4.52
N TRP A 161 22.14 -2.12 -3.84
CA TRP A 161 21.94 -2.36 -2.42
C TRP A 161 21.81 -3.87 -2.13
N ALA A 162 21.02 -4.60 -2.93
CA ALA A 162 20.84 -6.04 -2.78
C ALA A 162 22.17 -6.80 -2.97
N ALA A 163 22.96 -6.42 -3.98
CA ALA A 163 24.27 -7.02 -4.24
C ALA A 163 25.27 -6.77 -3.10
N ARG A 164 25.25 -5.57 -2.49
CA ARG A 164 26.09 -5.27 -1.31
C ARG A 164 25.69 -6.11 -0.10
N ARG A 165 24.39 -6.25 0.17
CA ARG A 165 23.87 -7.06 1.28
C ARG A 165 24.18 -8.56 1.10
N GLY A 166 24.13 -9.06 -0.14
CA GLY A 166 24.50 -10.43 -0.48
C GLY A 166 25.99 -10.72 -0.24
N ARG A 167 26.88 -9.78 -0.54
CA ARG A 167 28.32 -9.89 -0.26
C ARG A 167 28.67 -9.85 1.23
N SER A 168 27.85 -9.20 2.06
CA SER A 168 28.07 -9.09 3.50
C SER A 168 27.50 -10.25 4.33
N ARG A 169 26.84 -11.24 3.72
CA ARG A 169 26.53 -12.52 4.40
C ARG A 169 27.78 -13.41 4.34
N PRO A 170 28.47 -13.72 5.45
CA PRO A 170 29.62 -14.62 5.42
C PRO A 170 29.16 -16.03 5.06
N ASN A 171 29.98 -16.73 4.26
CA ASN A 171 29.90 -18.17 4.05
C ASN A 171 29.97 -18.89 5.39
N ALA A 172 28.83 -19.22 5.98
CA ALA A 172 28.74 -20.21 7.04
C ALA A 172 28.76 -21.61 6.39
N ALA A 173 29.94 -22.06 5.95
CA ALA A 173 30.33 -23.46 5.81
C ALA A 173 31.69 -23.58 5.12
N THR A 174 32.77 -23.58 5.92
CA THR A 174 33.96 -24.41 5.69
C THR A 174 34.75 -24.34 6.99
N ASP A 175 34.41 -25.21 7.92
CA ASP A 175 35.34 -25.75 8.93
C ASP A 175 34.75 -27.07 9.41
N ALA A 176 34.81 -28.07 8.54
CA ALA A 176 34.87 -29.46 8.94
C ALA A 176 36.31 -29.94 8.67
N GLY A 177 37.25 -29.40 9.45
CA GLY A 177 38.58 -29.98 9.61
C GLY A 177 38.45 -31.26 10.42
N GLY A 178 38.85 -32.37 9.82
CA GLY A 178 38.75 -33.68 10.43
C GLY A 178 39.65 -33.88 11.64
N THR A 179 39.30 -34.89 12.41
CA THR A 179 40.25 -35.68 13.21
C THR A 179 39.86 -37.14 13.08
N ASP A 180 40.63 -37.86 12.27
CA ASP A 180 40.93 -39.27 12.53
C ASP A 180 41.58 -39.38 13.92
N HIS A 181 41.21 -40.39 14.70
CA HIS A 181 42.13 -41.41 15.21
C HIS A 181 41.46 -42.34 16.23
N ALA A 182 41.72 -43.64 16.01
CA ALA A 182 41.62 -44.82 16.88
C ALA A 182 40.24 -45.47 17.09
#